data_AF-A0A0C9QSX6-F1
#
_entry.id   AF-A0A0C9QSX6-F1
#
_cell.length_a   1.000
_cell.length_b   1.000
_cell.length_c   1.000
_cell.angle_alpha   90.00
_cell.angle_beta   90.00
_cell.angle_gamma   90.00
#
_symmetry.space_group_name_H-M   'P 1'
#
loop_
_entity.id
_entity.type
_entity.pdbx_description
1 polymer ?
#
loop_
_entity_poly.entity_id
_entity_poly.type
_entity_poly.pdbx_seq_one_letter_code
_entity_poly.pdbx_strand_id
1 'polypeptide(L)'
;GMDKSTALSVVSGIGLVNTIARLVCGTVSSIPSVKPLWLNNVAITAGGLATIFSGLKITVVTQWAFAIFFGICIACFSALRSLIAVEMIGLEKLTNAFGFLMLFQGIAATVGAPIAGILFELTQDYNTSFYFAGGLILVSAFLCYPLTYIANWEKARNERKAAQSPPRA
;
A
#
# COMPACT_ATOMS: atom_id res chain seq x y z
N GLY A 1 -1.24 17.77 24.12
CA GLY A 1 -0.43 17.29 22.98
C GLY A 1 0.47 16.17 23.45
N MET A 2 0.88 15.27 22.55
CA MET A 2 1.81 14.18 22.84
C MET A 2 3.24 14.72 23.01
N ASP A 3 4.00 14.18 23.96
CA ASP A 3 5.40 14.56 24.13
C ASP A 3 6.25 14.12 22.91
N LYS A 4 7.26 14.93 22.56
CA LYS A 4 8.12 14.67 21.39
C LYS A 4 8.83 13.32 21.49
N SER A 5 9.31 12.93 22.66
CA SER A 5 9.99 11.64 22.85
C SER A 5 9.05 10.46 22.59
N THR A 6 7.79 10.59 23.01
CA THR A 6 6.75 9.57 22.78
C THR A 6 6.37 9.49 21.31
N ALA A 7 6.20 10.64 20.64
CA ALA A 7 5.92 10.69 19.21
C ALA A 7 7.04 10.04 18.38
N LEU A 8 8.31 10.33 18.72
CA LEU A 8 9.47 9.71 18.08
C LEU A 8 9.49 8.20 18.30
N SER A 9 9.18 7.75 19.52
CA SER A 9 9.13 6.32 19.86
C SER A 9 8.05 5.57 19.05
N VAL A 10 6.88 6.20 18.85
CA VAL A 10 5.81 5.65 17.99
C VAL A 10 6.31 5.49 16.55
N VAL A 11 6.95 6.50 15.97
CA VAL A 11 7.50 6.45 14.60
C VAL A 11 8.56 5.36 14.46
N SER A 12 9.47 5.25 15.43
CA SER A 12 10.46 4.16 15.47
C SER A 12 9.78 2.78 15.57
N GLY A 13 8.71 2.67 16.34
CA GLY A 13 7.87 1.48 16.44
C GLY A 13 7.28 1.04 15.10
N ILE A 14 6.78 1.98 14.29
CA ILE A 14 6.29 1.71 12.92
C ILE A 14 7.38 1.04 12.10
N GLY A 15 8.61 1.57 12.15
CA GLY A 15 9.75 1.05 11.40
C GLY A 15 10.12 -0.39 11.80
N LEU A 16 10.15 -0.67 13.11
CA LEU A 16 10.43 -2.01 13.64
C LEU A 16 9.37 -3.01 13.21
N VAL A 17 8.10 -2.68 13.45
CA VAL A 17 6.96 -3.52 13.07
C VAL A 17 6.95 -3.76 11.58
N ASN A 18 7.17 -2.73 10.77
CA ASN A 18 7.20 -2.86 9.32
C ASN A 18 8.30 -3.84 8.87
N THR A 19 9.47 -3.82 9.50
CA THR A 19 10.57 -4.74 9.13
C THR A 19 10.21 -6.20 9.42
N ILE A 20 9.70 -6.48 10.62
CA ILE A 20 9.29 -7.83 11.01
C ILE A 20 8.11 -8.31 10.14
N ALA A 21 7.09 -7.46 9.98
CA ALA A 21 5.91 -7.78 9.18
C ALA A 21 6.24 -8.01 7.70
N ARG A 22 7.25 -7.34 7.13
CA ARG A 22 7.68 -7.59 5.75
C ARG A 22 8.17 -9.02 5.55
N LEU A 23 8.96 -9.53 6.48
CA LEU A 23 9.44 -10.91 6.44
C LEU A 23 8.27 -11.90 6.51
N VAL A 24 7.33 -11.67 7.42
CA VAL A 24 6.14 -12.52 7.59
C VAL A 24 5.20 -12.44 6.38
N CYS A 25 4.88 -11.24 5.87
CA CYS A 25 4.04 -11.08 4.68
C CYS A 25 4.68 -11.73 3.45
N GLY A 26 6.01 -11.60 3.30
CA GLY A 26 6.77 -12.23 2.23
C GLY A 26 6.67 -13.76 2.29
N THR A 27 6.89 -14.38 3.46
CA THR A 27 6.78 -15.84 3.60
C THR A 27 5.36 -16.34 3.39
N VAL A 28 4.35 -15.63 3.91
CA VAL A 28 2.93 -15.95 3.70
C VAL A 28 2.56 -15.89 2.21
N SER A 29 3.12 -14.93 1.46
CA SER A 29 2.84 -14.80 0.03
C SER A 29 3.45 -15.88 -0.85
N SER A 30 4.45 -16.60 -0.34
CA SER A 30 5.05 -17.76 -1.03
C SER A 30 4.21 -19.03 -0.89
N ILE A 31 3.15 -19.01 -0.06
CA ILE A 31 2.25 -20.15 0.10
C ILE A 31 1.38 -20.28 -1.16
N PRO A 32 1.31 -21.44 -1.83
CA PRO A 32 0.59 -21.61 -3.11
C PRO A 32 -0.90 -21.23 -3.07
N SER A 33 -1.52 -21.29 -1.90
CA SER A 33 -2.94 -20.96 -1.69
C SER A 33 -3.21 -19.46 -1.56
N VAL A 34 -2.18 -18.63 -1.36
CA VAL A 34 -2.32 -17.19 -1.11
C VAL A 34 -2.06 -16.42 -2.41
N LYS A 35 -3.03 -15.59 -2.82
CA LYS A 35 -2.86 -14.67 -3.96
C LYS A 35 -2.23 -13.37 -3.46
N PRO A 36 -0.98 -13.02 -3.83
CA PRO A 36 -0.30 -11.82 -3.34
C PRO A 36 -1.13 -10.55 -3.56
N LEU A 37 -1.79 -10.46 -4.72
CA LEU A 37 -2.66 -9.34 -5.07
C LEU A 37 -3.85 -9.16 -4.11
N TRP A 38 -4.49 -10.25 -3.68
CA TRP A 38 -5.60 -10.18 -2.72
C TRP A 38 -5.12 -9.77 -1.33
N LEU A 39 -4.03 -10.37 -0.87
CA LEU A 39 -3.42 -10.03 0.42
C LEU A 39 -3.02 -8.55 0.47
N ASN A 40 -2.45 -8.04 -0.62
CA ASN A 40 -2.12 -6.64 -0.80
C ASN A 40 -3.35 -5.72 -0.73
N ASN A 41 -4.41 -6.02 -1.47
CA ASN A 41 -5.60 -5.18 -1.49
C ASN A 41 -6.28 -5.12 -0.11
N VAL A 42 -6.35 -6.24 0.60
CA VAL A 42 -6.86 -6.28 1.99
C VAL A 42 -5.98 -5.42 2.90
N ALA A 43 -4.65 -5.51 2.78
CA ALA A 43 -3.72 -4.73 3.60
C ALA A 43 -3.85 -3.22 3.34
N ILE A 44 -3.97 -2.78 2.08
CA ILE A 44 -4.13 -1.35 1.75
C ILE A 44 -5.49 -0.84 2.25
N THR A 45 -6.57 -1.60 2.07
CA THR A 45 -7.91 -1.24 2.58
C THR A 45 -7.89 -1.10 4.10
N ALA A 46 -7.32 -2.08 4.80
CA ALA A 46 -7.19 -2.05 6.26
C ALA A 46 -6.31 -0.87 6.72
N GLY A 47 -5.20 -0.62 6.03
CA GLY A 47 -4.32 0.51 6.31
C GLY A 47 -5.02 1.86 6.15
N GLY A 48 -5.79 2.05 5.07
CA GLY A 48 -6.56 3.28 4.83
C GLY A 48 -7.63 3.52 5.89
N LEU A 49 -8.37 2.48 6.29
CA LEU A 49 -9.32 2.56 7.40
C LEU A 49 -8.61 2.93 8.70
N ALA A 50 -7.48 2.28 9.03
CA ALA A 50 -6.72 2.59 10.22
C ALA A 50 -6.20 4.04 10.24
N THR A 51 -5.78 4.57 9.09
CA THR A 51 -5.39 5.98 8.95
C THR A 51 -6.55 6.94 9.21
N ILE A 52 -7.75 6.64 8.71
CA ILE A 52 -8.97 7.41 9.02
C ILE A 52 -9.27 7.36 10.52
N PHE A 53 -9.31 6.17 11.12
CA PHE A 53 -9.63 6.00 12.54
C PHE A 53 -8.58 6.62 13.48
N SER A 54 -7.31 6.73 13.05
CA SER A 54 -6.25 7.41 13.81
C SER A 54 -6.59 8.88 14.09
N GLY A 55 -7.32 9.53 13.17
CA GLY A 55 -7.79 10.90 13.29
C GLY A 55 -8.98 11.11 14.24
N LEU A 56 -9.57 10.08 14.86
CA LEU A 56 -10.70 10.30 15.78
C LEU A 56 -10.27 10.72 17.18
N LYS A 57 -9.20 10.10 17.71
CA LYS A 57 -8.65 10.39 19.04
C LYS A 57 -7.14 10.23 19.03
N ILE A 58 -6.42 11.32 19.26
CA ILE A 58 -4.95 11.34 19.33
C ILE A 58 -4.52 11.16 20.79
N THR A 59 -4.35 9.91 21.20
CA THR A 59 -3.79 9.52 22.50
C THR A 59 -2.57 8.61 22.29
N VAL A 60 -1.71 8.48 23.29
CA VAL A 60 -0.52 7.60 23.18
C VAL A 60 -0.92 6.16 22.83
N VAL A 61 -1.96 5.64 23.47
CA VAL A 61 -2.44 4.27 23.25
C VAL A 61 -3.00 4.09 21.83
N THR A 62 -3.83 5.02 21.36
CA THR A 62 -4.42 4.94 20.02
C THR A 62 -3.36 5.08 18.93
N GLN A 63 -2.36 5.94 19.15
CA GLN A 63 -1.27 6.12 18.19
C GLN A 63 -0.34 4.91 18.14
N TRP A 64 -0.05 4.24 19.26
CA TRP A 64 0.69 2.96 19.25
C TRP A 64 -0.08 1.83 18.56
N ALA A 65 -1.38 1.72 18.82
CA ALA A 65 -2.24 0.75 18.14
C ALA A 65 -2.26 1.00 16.62
N PHE A 66 -2.40 2.27 16.22
CA PHE A 66 -2.27 2.68 14.82
C PHE A 66 -0.89 2.34 14.26
N ALA A 67 0.19 2.64 14.99
CA ALA A 67 1.57 2.39 14.55
C ALA A 67 1.81 0.93 14.17
N ILE A 68 1.36 0.02 15.03
CA ILE A 68 1.50 -1.43 14.83
C ILE A 68 0.66 -1.86 13.63
N PHE A 69 -0.62 -1.49 13.61
CA PHE A 69 -1.54 -1.95 12.57
C PHE A 69 -1.19 -1.39 11.19
N PHE A 70 -0.95 -0.08 11.10
CA PHE A 70 -0.50 0.57 9.88
C PHE A 70 0.87 0.07 9.44
N GLY A 71 1.80 -0.17 10.38
CA GLY A 71 3.11 -0.76 10.12
C GLY A 71 3.03 -2.15 9.46
N ILE A 72 2.08 -3.00 9.90
CA ILE A 72 1.82 -4.30 9.27
C ILE A 72 1.24 -4.12 7.86
N CYS A 73 0.25 -3.23 7.71
CA CYS A 73 -0.40 -2.99 6.42
C CYS A 73 0.58 -2.47 5.36
N ILE A 74 1.38 -1.45 5.71
CA ILE A 74 2.37 -0.87 4.80
C ILE A 74 3.51 -1.86 4.49
N ALA A 75 3.85 -2.73 5.43
CA ALA A 75 4.82 -3.81 5.23
C ALA A 75 4.35 -4.82 4.20
N CYS A 76 3.12 -5.31 4.34
CA CYS A 76 2.50 -6.19 3.35
C CYS A 76 2.43 -5.50 1.97
N PHE A 77 1.97 -4.25 1.90
CA PHE A 77 1.96 -3.50 0.63
C PHE A 77 3.35 -3.43 -0.02
N SER A 78 4.37 -3.05 0.77
CA SER A 78 5.73 -2.89 0.27
C SER A 78 6.35 -4.23 -0.16
N ALA A 79 6.09 -5.32 0.55
CA ALA A 79 6.65 -6.64 0.25
C ALA A 79 6.00 -7.27 -1.00
N LEU A 80 4.68 -7.12 -1.14
CA LEU A 80 3.92 -7.75 -2.21
C LEU A 80 3.96 -6.97 -3.53
N ARG A 81 4.31 -5.67 -3.49
CA ARG A 81 4.34 -4.82 -4.68
C ARG A 81 5.22 -5.39 -5.80
N SER A 82 6.40 -5.92 -5.47
CA SER A 82 7.30 -6.49 -6.48
C SER A 82 6.76 -7.79 -7.06
N LEU A 83 6.19 -8.66 -6.22
CA LEU A 83 5.55 -9.90 -6.66
C LEU A 83 4.40 -9.61 -7.63
N ILE A 84 3.49 -8.70 -7.24
CA ILE A 84 2.35 -8.29 -8.06
C ILE A 84 2.81 -7.70 -9.39
N ALA A 85 3.82 -6.83 -9.38
CA ALA A 85 4.34 -6.26 -10.60
C ALA A 85 4.91 -7.34 -11.54
N VAL A 86 5.69 -8.30 -11.02
CA VAL A 86 6.18 -9.42 -11.84
C VAL A 86 5.04 -10.24 -12.42
N GLU A 87 4.00 -10.54 -11.63
CA GLU A 87 2.82 -11.29 -12.11
C GLU A 87 2.05 -10.55 -13.21
N MET A 88 1.99 -9.22 -13.15
CA MET A 88 1.20 -8.38 -14.06
C MET A 88 1.90 -8.09 -15.40
N ILE A 89 3.19 -7.73 -15.34
CA ILE A 89 3.92 -7.21 -16.52
C ILE A 89 5.14 -8.04 -16.91
N GLY A 90 5.44 -9.09 -16.14
CA GLY A 90 6.62 -9.93 -16.34
C GLY A 90 7.90 -9.33 -15.77
N LEU A 91 8.90 -10.19 -15.57
CA LEU A 91 10.17 -9.83 -14.96
C LEU A 91 10.99 -8.86 -15.82
N GLU A 92 10.94 -8.99 -17.15
CA GLU A 92 11.72 -8.18 -18.09
C GLU A 92 11.39 -6.68 -18.00
N LYS A 93 10.13 -6.34 -17.70
CA LYS A 93 9.64 -4.96 -17.62
C LYS A 93 9.59 -4.42 -16.19
N LEU A 94 9.97 -5.24 -15.20
CA LEU A 94 9.85 -4.92 -13.79
C LEU A 94 10.59 -3.63 -13.43
N THR A 95 11.86 -3.52 -13.82
CA THR A 95 12.70 -2.35 -13.50
C THR A 95 12.13 -1.06 -14.08
N ASN A 96 11.67 -1.08 -15.33
CA ASN A 96 11.09 0.09 -15.98
C ASN A 96 9.79 0.53 -15.28
N ALA A 97 8.91 -0.42 -14.96
CA ALA A 97 7.68 -0.11 -14.25
C ALA A 97 7.93 0.39 -12.82
N PHE A 98 8.87 -0.21 -12.09
CA PHE A 98 9.27 0.28 -10.78
C PHE A 98 9.90 1.68 -10.84
N GLY A 99 10.62 2.00 -11.92
CA GLY A 99 11.10 3.36 -12.18
C GLY A 99 9.96 4.37 -12.24
N PHE A 100 8.91 4.11 -13.03
CA PHE A 100 7.73 4.96 -13.09
C PHE A 100 6.98 5.01 -11.75
N LEU A 101 6.81 3.88 -11.06
CA LEU A 101 6.17 3.85 -9.74
C LEU A 101 6.93 4.72 -8.72
N MET A 102 8.26 4.62 -8.69
CA MET A 102 9.10 5.43 -7.81
C MET A 102 9.08 6.91 -8.18
N LEU A 103 9.01 7.25 -9.47
CA LEU A 103 8.86 8.64 -9.92
C LEU A 103 7.58 9.27 -9.37
N PHE A 104 6.43 8.62 -9.56
CA PHE A 104 5.16 9.13 -9.03
C PHE A 104 5.12 9.13 -7.50
N GLN A 105 5.73 8.13 -6.85
CA GLN A 105 5.86 8.10 -5.40
C GLN A 105 6.71 9.28 -4.89
N GLY A 106 7.79 9.63 -5.60
CA GLY A 106 8.62 10.80 -5.28
C GLY A 106 7.83 12.09 -5.37
N ILE A 107 7.10 12.30 -6.48
CA ILE A 107 6.23 13.47 -6.66
C ILE A 107 5.18 13.54 -5.54
N ALA A 108 4.51 12.43 -5.24
CA ALA A 108 3.52 12.36 -4.18
C ALA A 108 4.11 12.67 -2.80
N ALA A 109 5.34 12.23 -2.51
CA ALA A 109 6.03 12.54 -1.25
C ALA A 109 6.38 14.03 -1.14
N THR A 110 6.85 14.65 -2.24
CA THR A 110 7.17 16.09 -2.26
C THR A 110 5.92 16.95 -2.11
N VAL A 111 4.81 16.59 -2.75
CA VAL A 111 3.56 17.37 -2.72
C VAL A 111 2.71 17.07 -1.48
N GLY A 112 2.84 15.86 -0.92
CA GLY A 112 2.02 15.42 0.22
C GLY A 112 2.24 16.24 1.49
N ALA A 113 3.49 16.61 1.81
CA ALA A 113 3.78 17.42 2.99
C ALA A 113 3.20 18.85 2.90
N PRO A 114 3.38 19.60 1.80
CA PRO A 114 2.69 20.88 1.58
C PRO A 114 1.15 20.76 1.66
N ILE A 115 0.55 19.76 1.02
CA ILE A 115 -0.91 19.56 1.10
C ILE A 115 -1.35 19.33 2.55
N ALA A 116 -0.65 18.47 3.30
CA ALA A 116 -0.97 18.23 4.71
C ALA A 116 -0.80 19.49 5.58
N GLY A 117 0.21 20.33 5.28
CA GLY A 117 0.41 21.62 5.91
C GLY A 117 -0.74 22.58 5.65
N ILE A 118 -1.13 22.75 4.38
CA ILE A 118 -2.26 23.62 3.99
C ILE A 118 -3.57 23.14 4.62
N LEU A 119 -3.82 21.83 4.64
CA LEU A 119 -5.01 21.27 5.30
C LEU A 119 -5.03 21.61 6.78
N PHE A 120 -3.89 21.49 7.48
CA PHE A 120 -3.78 21.89 8.87
C PHE A 120 -3.98 23.41 9.06
N GLU A 121 -3.41 24.25 8.18
CA GLU A 121 -3.58 25.70 8.25
C GLU A 121 -5.05 26.11 8.08
N LEU A 122 -5.77 25.46 7.16
CA LEU A 122 -7.18 25.75 6.89
C LEU A 122 -8.14 25.25 7.97
N THR A 123 -7.93 24.04 8.50
CA THR A 123 -8.86 23.45 9.48
C THR A 123 -8.42 23.60 10.93
N GLN A 124 -7.17 24.02 11.18
CA GLN A 124 -6.53 24.06 12.50
C GLN A 124 -6.61 22.72 13.25
N ASP A 125 -6.68 21.61 12.51
CA ASP A 125 -6.87 20.27 13.05
C ASP A 125 -6.14 19.23 12.20
N TYR A 126 -5.45 18.29 12.86
CA TYR A 126 -4.70 17.22 12.20
C TYR A 126 -5.60 16.09 11.70
N ASN A 127 -6.82 15.97 12.24
CA ASN A 127 -7.74 14.89 11.88
C ASN A 127 -8.14 14.96 10.40
N THR A 128 -8.30 16.18 9.86
CA THR A 128 -8.57 16.40 8.42
C THR A 128 -7.47 15.78 7.55
N SER A 129 -6.20 15.97 7.92
CA SER A 129 -5.07 15.40 7.17
C SER A 129 -5.05 13.88 7.24
N PHE A 130 -5.42 13.28 8.38
CA PHE A 130 -5.58 11.82 8.51
C PHE A 130 -6.75 11.28 7.68
N TYR A 131 -7.90 11.96 7.66
CA TYR A 131 -9.04 11.58 6.81
C TYR A 131 -8.71 11.69 5.33
N PHE A 132 -8.03 12.77 4.93
CA PHE A 132 -7.60 12.96 3.55
C PHE A 132 -6.61 11.88 3.13
N ALA A 133 -5.56 11.62 3.93
CA ALA A 133 -4.57 10.59 3.64
C ALA A 133 -5.20 9.19 3.59
N GLY A 134 -6.01 8.82 4.58
CA GLY A 134 -6.67 7.52 4.61
C GLY A 134 -7.70 7.37 3.48
N GLY A 135 -8.40 8.44 3.10
CA GLY A 135 -9.28 8.49 1.94
C GLY A 135 -8.53 8.22 0.63
N LEU A 136 -7.38 8.87 0.42
CA LEU A 136 -6.53 8.62 -0.75
C LEU A 136 -6.03 7.15 -0.80
N ILE A 137 -5.65 6.59 0.34
CA ILE A 137 -5.25 5.18 0.44
C ILE A 137 -6.43 4.28 0.07
N LEU A 138 -7.63 4.54 0.57
CA LEU A 138 -8.82 3.76 0.22
C LEU A 138 -9.17 3.88 -1.26
N VAL A 139 -9.13 5.08 -1.84
CA VAL A 139 -9.32 5.28 -3.28
C VAL A 139 -8.31 4.44 -4.07
N SER A 140 -7.05 4.42 -3.66
CA SER A 140 -6.04 3.56 -4.29
C SER A 140 -6.38 2.07 -4.18
N ALA A 141 -6.88 1.61 -3.02
CA ALA A 141 -7.31 0.23 -2.84
C ALA A 141 -8.49 -0.12 -3.75
N PHE A 142 -9.49 0.75 -3.82
CA PHE A 142 -10.65 0.63 -4.72
C PHE A 142 -10.24 0.55 -6.19
N LEU A 143 -9.24 1.31 -6.61
CA LEU A 143 -8.67 1.23 -7.98
C LEU A 143 -7.90 -0.09 -8.21
N CYS A 144 -7.27 -0.65 -7.18
CA CYS A 144 -6.54 -1.93 -7.26
C CYS A 144 -7.44 -3.18 -7.26
N TYR A 145 -8.69 -3.10 -6.79
CA TYR A 145 -9.63 -4.22 -6.86
C TYR A 145 -9.97 -4.65 -8.30
N PRO A 146 -10.41 -3.78 -9.23
CA PRO A 146 -10.71 -4.16 -10.60
C PRO A 146 -9.47 -4.59 -11.38
N LEU A 147 -8.27 -4.13 -11.00
CA LEU A 147 -7.00 -4.61 -11.55
C LEU A 147 -6.87 -6.14 -11.44
N THR A 148 -7.38 -6.77 -10.38
CA THR A 148 -7.41 -8.24 -10.25
C THR A 148 -8.25 -8.89 -11.36
N TYR A 149 -9.38 -8.28 -11.71
CA TYR A 149 -10.28 -8.78 -12.73
C TYR A 149 -9.69 -8.58 -14.13
N ILE A 150 -9.12 -7.40 -14.37
CA ILE A 150 -8.47 -7.06 -15.64
C ILE A 150 -7.27 -7.98 -15.90
N ALA A 151 -6.43 -8.22 -14.88
CA ALA A 151 -5.28 -9.11 -14.99
C ALA A 151 -5.68 -10.54 -15.38
N ASN A 152 -6.71 -11.08 -14.71
CA ASN A 152 -7.23 -12.41 -15.01
C ASN A 152 -7.85 -12.47 -16.41
N TRP A 153 -8.56 -11.41 -16.82
CA TRP A 153 -9.14 -11.30 -18.16
C TRP A 153 -8.07 -11.23 -19.25
N GLU A 154 -7.01 -10.46 -19.03
CA GLU A 154 -5.90 -10.33 -19.97
C GLU A 154 -5.12 -11.64 -20.10
N LYS A 155 -4.89 -12.34 -18.98
CA LYS A 155 -4.30 -13.69 -19.00
C LYS A 155 -5.13 -14.67 -19.83
N ALA A 156 -6.44 -14.73 -19.59
CA ALA A 156 -7.36 -15.59 -20.36
C ALA A 156 -7.40 -15.21 -21.86
N ARG A 157 -7.31 -13.92 -22.19
CA ARG A 157 -7.24 -13.44 -23.57
C ARG A 157 -5.93 -13.85 -24.25
N ASN A 158 -4.80 -13.79 -23.55
CA ASN A 158 -3.50 -14.18 -24.07
C ASN A 158 -3.42 -15.70 -24.31
N GLU A 159 -3.99 -16.51 -23.41
CA GLU A 159 -4.11 -17.96 -23.58
C GLU A 159 -4.96 -18.32 -24.81
N ARG A 160 -6.10 -17.65 -25.01
CA ARG A 160 -6.94 -17.83 -26.22
C ARG A 160 -6.21 -17.48 -27.51
N LYS A 161 -5.45 -16.39 -27.52
CA LYS A 161 -4.63 -16.00 -28.69
C LYS A 161 -3.53 -17.03 -28.97
N ALA A 162 -2.86 -17.54 -27.93
CA ALA A 162 -1.83 -18.55 -28.08
C ALA A 162 -2.40 -19.86 -28.66
N ALA A 163 -3.59 -20.28 -28.22
CA ALA A 163 -4.29 -21.46 -28.72
C ALA A 163 -4.78 -21.34 -30.18
N GLN A 164 -4.93 -20.11 -30.70
CA GLN A 164 -5.35 -19.84 -32.08
C GLN A 164 -4.17 -19.68 -33.05
N SER A 165 -2.93 -19.65 -32.57
CA SER A 165 -1.74 -19.57 -33.43
C SER A 165 -1.50 -20.92 -34.11
N PRO A 166 -1.44 -20.99 -35.46
CA PRO A 166 -1.07 -22.23 -36.15
C PRO A 166 0.36 -22.66 -35.77
N PRO A 167 0.68 -23.97 -35.78
CA PRO A 167 2.03 -24.45 -35.52
C PRO A 167 2.99 -23.78 -36.52
N ARG A 168 4.05 -23.15 -36.00
CA ARG A 168 5.13 -22.60 -36.85
C ARG A 168 5.78 -23.78 -37.56
N ALA A 169 5.61 -23.83 -38.89
CA ALA A 169 6.28 -24.75 -39.80
C ALA A 169 7.78 -24.47 -39.86
#